data_AF-A0A139PSL7-F1
#
_entry.id   AF-A0A139PSL7-F1
#
_cell.length_a   1.000
_cell.length_b   1.000
_cell.length_c   1.000
_cell.angle_alpha   90.00
_cell.angle_beta   90.00
_cell.angle_gamma   90.00
#
_symmetry.space_group_name_H-M   'P 1'
#
loop_
_entity.id
_entity.type
_entity.pdbx_description
1 polymer ?
#
loop_
_entity_poly.entity_id
_entity_poly.type
_entity_poly.pdbx_seq_one_letter_code
_entity_poly.pdbx_strand_id
1 'polypeptide(L)'
;MLGSSSKLMRPPYGAITDDIRNSLDLSFIMWDVDSLDWKSKNEASILTEIQREVKNGSIILMHDIHAETINALPKVIDYLKGQGYDFVTIPDLLDSRLKAHQLYYDRDQ
;
A
#
# COMPACT_ATOMS: atom_id res chain seq x y z
N MET A 1 -17.40 16.93 -5.46
CA MET A 1 -17.51 16.24 -4.16
C MET A 1 -17.73 14.76 -4.41
N LEU A 2 -17.09 13.87 -3.65
CA LEU A 2 -17.24 12.42 -3.85
C LEU A 2 -18.51 11.84 -3.20
N GLY A 3 -19.07 12.46 -2.15
CA GLY A 3 -20.35 12.06 -1.55
C GLY A 3 -20.32 10.81 -0.66
N SER A 4 -19.19 10.09 -0.60
CA SER A 4 -18.96 8.93 0.26
C SER A 4 -17.50 8.87 0.74
N SER A 5 -17.23 8.08 1.78
CA SER A 5 -15.89 7.78 2.30
C SER A 5 -15.64 6.28 2.25
N SER A 6 -14.41 5.88 1.89
CA SER A 6 -13.96 4.48 1.95
C SER A 6 -13.78 3.97 3.37
N LYS A 7 -13.72 4.89 4.37
CA LYS A 7 -13.35 4.61 5.76
C LYS A 7 -11.96 3.99 5.95
N LEU A 8 -11.06 4.21 4.98
CA LEU A 8 -9.66 3.79 5.05
C LEU A 8 -8.78 5.00 5.41
N MET A 9 -7.80 4.77 6.29
CA MET A 9 -6.86 5.81 6.72
C MET A 9 -5.44 5.26 6.77
N ARG A 10 -4.48 5.94 6.16
CA ARG A 10 -3.05 5.62 6.28
C ARG A 10 -2.37 6.70 7.13
N PRO A 11 -1.86 6.38 8.32
CA PRO A 11 -1.13 7.33 9.13
C PRO A 11 0.17 7.77 8.43
N PRO A 12 0.47 9.08 8.34
CA PRO A 12 1.76 9.54 7.85
C PRO A 12 2.90 8.87 8.61
N TYR A 13 3.91 8.40 7.87
CA TYR A 13 5.08 7.69 8.41
C TYR A 13 4.75 6.38 9.16
N GLY A 14 3.51 5.88 9.08
CA GLY A 14 3.04 4.74 9.88
C GLY A 14 2.89 5.05 11.37
N ALA A 15 2.95 6.33 11.77
CA ALA A 15 2.89 6.74 13.16
C ALA A 15 1.44 6.88 13.64
N ILE A 16 1.02 6.02 14.58
CA ILE A 16 -0.34 6.01 15.14
C ILE A 16 -0.33 5.51 16.58
N THR A 17 -1.31 5.93 17.39
CA THR A 17 -1.52 5.44 18.76
C THR A 17 -2.85 4.71 18.89
N ASP A 18 -2.98 3.85 19.90
CA ASP A 18 -4.22 3.14 20.20
C ASP A 18 -5.37 4.09 20.51
N ASP A 19 -5.10 5.19 21.22
CA ASP A 19 -6.10 6.22 21.49
C ASP A 19 -6.70 6.79 20.21
N ILE A 20 -5.87 7.11 19.20
CA ILE A 20 -6.37 7.62 17.92
C ILE A 20 -7.16 6.53 17.20
N ARG A 21 -6.65 5.28 17.17
CA ARG A 21 -7.34 4.18 16.49
C ARG A 21 -8.73 3.92 17.07
N ASN A 22 -8.82 3.84 18.39
CA ASN A 22 -10.05 3.54 19.11
C ASN A 22 -11.02 4.73 19.17
N SER A 23 -10.57 5.93 18.80
CA SER A 23 -11.43 7.13 18.73
C SER A 23 -12.11 7.33 17.37
N LEU A 24 -11.76 6.54 16.34
CA LEU A 24 -12.21 6.75 14.96
C LEU A 24 -12.74 5.46 14.35
N ASP A 25 -13.95 5.49 13.77
CA ASP A 25 -14.57 4.38 13.04
C ASP A 25 -13.96 4.18 11.63
N LEU A 26 -12.64 3.99 11.58
CA LEU A 26 -11.83 3.83 10.38
C LEU A 26 -10.96 2.57 10.49
N SER A 27 -10.60 2.00 9.34
CA SER A 27 -9.57 0.96 9.25
C SER A 27 -8.23 1.60 8.90
N PHE A 28 -7.16 1.20 9.60
CA PHE A 28 -5.83 1.81 9.48
C PHE A 28 -4.93 0.95 8.58
N ILE A 29 -4.60 1.46 7.40
CA ILE A 29 -3.93 0.73 6.33
C ILE A 29 -2.45 1.14 6.25
N MET A 30 -1.59 0.22 6.65
CA MET A 30 -0.14 0.31 6.54
C MET A 30 0.33 -0.32 5.22
N TRP A 31 1.50 -0.94 5.24
CA TRP A 31 2.12 -1.65 4.11
C TRP A 31 3.16 -2.64 4.67
N ASP A 32 3.37 -3.75 3.98
CA ASP A 32 4.45 -4.72 4.25
C ASP A 32 5.64 -4.52 3.31
N VAL A 33 5.43 -3.88 2.15
CA VAL A 33 6.46 -3.58 1.16
C VAL A 33 6.61 -2.07 0.98
N ASP A 34 7.76 -1.52 1.36
CA ASP A 34 8.16 -0.14 1.03
C ASP A 34 9.02 -0.15 -0.23
N SER A 35 8.57 0.52 -1.31
CA SER A 35 9.35 0.63 -2.54
C SER A 35 10.61 1.50 -2.40
N LEU A 36 10.73 2.24 -1.29
CA LEU A 36 11.79 3.20 -1.02
C LEU A 36 11.92 4.28 -2.11
N ASP A 37 10.86 4.56 -2.86
CA ASP A 37 10.84 5.56 -3.92
C ASP A 37 11.13 6.98 -3.39
N TRP A 38 10.57 7.31 -2.22
CA TRP A 38 10.80 8.54 -1.47
C TRP A 38 12.28 8.76 -1.10
N LYS A 39 13.05 7.67 -0.99
CA LYS A 39 14.47 7.70 -0.60
C LYS A 39 15.40 7.57 -1.79
N SER A 40 15.18 6.57 -2.64
CA SER A 40 16.11 6.19 -3.71
C SER A 40 16.06 7.15 -4.89
N LYS A 41 14.87 7.68 -5.23
CA LYS A 41 14.63 8.51 -6.41
C LYS A 41 15.30 7.91 -7.66
N ASN A 42 15.12 6.60 -7.83
CA ASN A 42 15.74 5.84 -8.91
C ASN A 42 14.81 4.72 -9.38
N GLU A 43 14.45 4.73 -10.66
CA GLU A 43 13.50 3.80 -11.25
C GLU A 43 13.92 2.32 -11.11
N ALA A 44 15.21 2.03 -11.28
CA ALA A 44 15.73 0.67 -11.20
C ALA A 44 15.75 0.16 -9.75
N SER A 45 16.08 1.04 -8.79
CA SER A 45 15.99 0.71 -7.37
C SER A 45 14.56 0.39 -6.94
N ILE A 46 13.58 1.19 -7.36
CA ILE A 46 12.15 0.95 -7.08
C ILE A 46 11.73 -0.44 -7.55
N LEU A 47 12.05 -0.78 -8.81
CA LEU A 47 11.73 -2.10 -9.36
C LEU A 47 12.44 -3.22 -8.58
N THR A 48 13.71 -3.00 -8.21
CA THR A 48 14.52 -4.00 -7.48
C THR A 48 13.93 -4.29 -6.10
N GLU A 49 13.49 -3.27 -5.37
CA GLU A 49 12.83 -3.47 -4.07
C GLU A 49 11.52 -4.25 -4.20
N ILE A 50 10.71 -3.93 -5.21
CA ILE A 50 9.45 -4.64 -5.50
C ILE A 50 9.70 -6.10 -5.86
N GLN A 51 10.70 -6.38 -6.70
CA GLN A 51 11.09 -7.75 -7.07
C GLN A 51 11.55 -8.57 -5.86
N ARG A 52 12.14 -7.92 -4.86
CA ARG A 52 12.72 -8.55 -3.67
C ARG A 52 11.68 -8.84 -2.60
N GLU A 53 10.76 -7.92 -2.37
CA GLU A 53 9.91 -7.91 -1.16
C GLU A 53 8.46 -8.36 -1.41
N VAL A 54 7.94 -8.23 -2.64
CA VAL A 54 6.53 -8.55 -2.90
C VAL A 54 6.25 -10.03 -2.77
N LYS A 55 5.18 -10.34 -2.04
CA LYS A 55 4.61 -11.68 -1.85
C LYS A 55 3.09 -11.65 -2.06
N ASN A 56 2.48 -12.82 -2.05
CA ASN A 56 1.02 -12.95 -2.12
C ASN A 56 0.35 -12.17 -0.97
N GLY A 57 -0.54 -11.25 -1.33
CA GLY A 57 -1.27 -10.44 -0.36
C GLY A 57 -0.57 -9.15 0.09
N SER A 58 0.58 -8.80 -0.49
CA SER A 58 1.28 -7.55 -0.13
C SER A 58 0.48 -6.28 -0.44
N ILE A 59 0.69 -5.28 0.40
CA ILE A 59 0.32 -3.88 0.20
C ILE A 59 1.63 -3.11 -0.03
N ILE A 60 1.79 -2.55 -1.24
CA ILE A 60 2.99 -1.83 -1.64
C ILE A 60 2.82 -0.32 -1.37
N LEU A 61 3.77 0.30 -0.66
CA LEU A 61 3.88 1.74 -0.52
C LEU A 61 4.68 2.35 -1.69
N MET A 62 4.05 3.29 -2.38
CA MET A 62 4.65 4.18 -3.39
C MET A 62 4.05 5.58 -3.24
N HIS A 63 4.71 6.58 -3.81
CA HIS A 63 4.34 8.00 -3.77
C HIS A 63 4.22 8.56 -5.19
N ASP A 64 3.01 8.95 -5.60
CA ASP A 64 2.67 9.46 -6.94
C ASP A 64 3.05 10.95 -7.16
N ILE A 65 3.88 11.50 -6.29
CA ILE A 65 4.34 12.90 -6.31
C ILE A 65 5.77 13.06 -6.88
N HIS A 66 6.37 11.97 -7.37
CA HIS A 66 7.74 11.93 -7.88
C HIS A 66 7.79 11.37 -9.31
N ALA A 67 8.60 11.98 -10.17
CA ALA A 67 8.71 11.58 -11.58
C ALA A 67 9.31 10.18 -11.73
N GLU A 68 10.23 9.80 -10.86
CA GLU A 68 10.87 8.49 -10.85
C GLU A 68 9.87 7.38 -10.55
N THR A 69 8.91 7.61 -9.65
CA THR A 69 7.82 6.67 -9.39
C THR A 69 6.92 6.52 -10.62
N ILE A 70 6.58 7.64 -11.27
CA ILE A 70 5.77 7.64 -12.50
C ILE A 70 6.46 6.84 -13.62
N ASN A 71 7.77 7.05 -13.80
CA ASN A 71 8.54 6.36 -14.84
C ASN A 71 8.79 4.88 -14.54
N ALA A 72 8.91 4.50 -13.27
CA ALA A 72 9.08 3.10 -12.86
C ALA A 72 7.78 2.29 -12.98
N LEU A 73 6.62 2.93 -12.81
CA LEU A 73 5.32 2.27 -12.70
C LEU A 73 5.00 1.28 -13.84
N PRO A 74 5.23 1.59 -15.13
CA PRO A 74 4.98 0.63 -16.22
C PRO A 74 5.76 -0.68 -16.05
N LYS A 75 7.07 -0.59 -15.72
CA LYS A 75 7.92 -1.78 -15.55
C LYS A 75 7.54 -2.60 -14.32
N VAL A 76 7.11 -1.93 -13.25
CA VAL A 76 6.59 -2.57 -12.03
C VAL A 76 5.33 -3.38 -12.35
N ILE A 77 4.38 -2.78 -13.08
CA ILE A 77 3.14 -3.44 -13.47
C ILE A 77 3.42 -4.65 -14.38
N ASP A 78 4.25 -4.46 -15.39
CA ASP A 78 4.61 -5.54 -16.33
C ASP A 78 5.30 -6.71 -15.62
N TYR A 79 6.23 -6.42 -14.70
CA TYR A 79 6.89 -7.45 -13.90
C TYR A 79 5.89 -8.24 -13.06
N LEU A 80 5.07 -7.56 -12.25
CA LEU A 80 4.13 -8.22 -11.34
C LEU A 80 3.07 -9.03 -12.10
N LYS A 81 2.52 -8.50 -13.20
CA LYS A 81 1.64 -9.29 -14.09
C LYS A 81 2.36 -10.49 -14.69
N GLY A 82 3.62 -10.33 -15.11
CA GLY A 82 4.45 -11.41 -15.62
C GLY A 82 4.72 -12.52 -14.59
N GLN A 83 4.68 -12.20 -13.29
CA GLN A 83 4.75 -13.18 -12.20
C GLN A 83 3.37 -13.79 -11.84
N GLY A 84 2.29 -13.37 -12.48
CA GLY A 84 0.94 -13.89 -12.25
C GLY A 84 0.18 -13.20 -11.10
N TYR A 85 0.61 -12.01 -10.67
CA TYR A 85 -0.15 -11.23 -9.68
C TYR A 85 -1.34 -10.51 -10.31
N ASP A 86 -2.46 -10.50 -9.58
CA ASP A 86 -3.59 -9.62 -9.83
C ASP A 86 -3.47 -8.35 -8.98
N PHE A 87 -3.74 -7.21 -9.59
CA PHE A 87 -3.84 -5.93 -8.90
C PHE A 87 -5.26 -5.72 -8.40
N VAL A 88 -5.40 -5.50 -7.10
CA VAL A 88 -6.69 -5.31 -6.43
C VAL A 88 -6.69 -4.03 -5.62
N THR A 89 -7.88 -3.53 -5.28
CA THR A 89 -8.01 -2.41 -4.35
C THR A 89 -7.86 -2.90 -2.89
N ILE A 90 -7.61 -2.00 -1.94
CA ILE A 90 -7.58 -2.37 -0.51
C ILE A 90 -8.93 -2.97 -0.04
N PRO A 91 -10.10 -2.41 -0.42
CA PRO A 91 -11.38 -3.05 -0.15
C PRO A 91 -11.49 -4.49 -0.67
N ASP A 92 -11.02 -4.77 -1.90
CA ASP A 92 -11.08 -6.12 -2.48
C ASP A 92 -10.06 -7.07 -1.81
N LEU A 93 -8.88 -6.56 -1.44
CA LEU A 93 -7.83 -7.33 -0.78
C LEU A 93 -8.27 -7.81 0.60
N LEU A 94 -8.83 -6.90 1.41
CA LEU A 94 -9.16 -7.16 2.80
C LEU A 94 -10.61 -7.66 2.97
N ASP A 95 -11.54 -7.22 2.13
CA ASP A 95 -12.94 -7.62 2.11
C ASP A 95 -13.56 -7.66 3.53
N SER A 96 -14.10 -8.80 3.96
CA SER A 96 -14.76 -9.00 5.25
C SER A 96 -13.85 -8.83 6.47
N ARG A 97 -12.52 -8.76 6.27
CA ARG A 97 -11.54 -8.48 7.32
C ARG A 97 -11.55 -7.04 7.78
N LEU A 98 -12.00 -6.09 6.96
CA LEU A 98 -12.04 -4.68 7.35
C LEU A 98 -12.95 -4.48 8.57
N LYS A 99 -12.35 -3.96 9.66
CA LYS A 99 -13.00 -3.60 10.92
C LYS A 99 -12.50 -2.23 11.35
N ALA A 100 -13.36 -1.50 12.03
CA ALA A 100 -12.99 -0.23 12.66
C ALA A 100 -11.85 -0.47 13.68
N HIS A 101 -11.00 0.55 13.84
CA HIS A 101 -9.90 0.61 14.80
C HIS A 101 -8.72 -0.33 14.52
N GLN A 102 -8.84 -1.28 13.58
CA GLN A 102 -7.81 -2.28 13.30
C GLN A 102 -6.72 -1.78 12.36
N LEU A 103 -5.54 -2.38 12.50
CA LEU A 103 -4.36 -2.16 11.65
C LEU A 103 -4.20 -3.31 10.65
N TYR A 104 -3.83 -2.98 9.42
CA TYR A 104 -3.58 -3.95 8.35
C TYR A 104 -2.26 -3.59 7.65
N TYR A 105 -1.32 -4.53 7.60
CA TYR A 105 -0.03 -4.34 6.91
C TYR A 105 0.03 -5.11 5.59
N ASP A 106 -0.65 -6.26 5.53
CA ASP A 106 -0.85 -7.06 4.33
C ASP A 106 -2.27 -7.67 4.38
N ARG A 107 -2.54 -8.62 3.50
CA ARG A 107 -3.81 -9.32 3.44
C ARG A 107 -4.08 -10.21 4.66
N ASP A 108 -3.06 -10.83 5.24
CA ASP A 108 -3.19 -12.06 6.05
C ASP A 108 -3.04 -11.83 7.56
N GLN A 109 -2.93 -10.58 8.00
CA GLN A 109 -3.04 -10.21 9.42
C GLN A 109 -4.48 -10.23 9.95
#